data_AF-A0A937WLP8-F1
#
_entry.id   AF-A0A937WLP8-F1
#
_cell.length_a   1.000
_cell.length_b   1.000
_cell.length_c   1.000
_cell.angle_alpha   90.00
_cell.angle_beta   90.00
_cell.angle_gamma   90.00
#
_symmetry.space_group_name_H-M   'P 1'
#
loop_
_entity.id
_entity.type
_entity.pdbx_description
1 polymer ?
#
loop_
_entity_poly.entity_id
_entity_poly.type
_entity_poly.pdbx_seq_one_letter_code
_entity_poly.pdbx_strand_id
1 'polypeptide(L)'
;MKHKCSICGSEFDFNYQLGGKLPPNFPFCSERCQLIDLNKWLNEDYKISTPLPNASLIDENDKREMAKFWLETGEIDEIVDEDAEQNNGM
;
A
#
# COMPACT_ATOMS: atom_id res chain seq x y z
N MET A 1 -7.10 29.15 1.01
CA MET A 1 -7.89 28.08 0.36
C MET A 1 -8.60 27.29 1.44
N LYS A 2 -9.84 26.88 1.18
CA LYS A 2 -10.56 25.97 2.08
C LYS A 2 -10.13 24.53 1.81
N HIS A 3 -9.84 23.79 2.87
CA HIS A 3 -9.57 22.36 2.82
C HIS A 3 -10.61 21.61 3.64
N LYS A 4 -10.99 20.42 3.17
CA LYS A 4 -11.96 19.56 3.84
C LYS A 4 -11.22 18.37 4.42
N CYS A 5 -11.33 18.17 5.73
CA CYS A 5 -10.73 17.01 6.38
C CYS A 5 -11.38 15.71 5.88
N SER A 6 -10.56 14.73 5.45
CA SER A 6 -11.03 13.43 4.97
C SER A 6 -11.67 12.55 6.06
N ILE A 7 -11.40 12.82 7.33
CA ILE A 7 -11.86 12.00 8.46
C ILE A 7 -13.20 12.46 9.03
N CYS A 8 -13.35 13.77 9.28
CA CYS A 8 -14.56 14.31 9.92
C CYS A 8 -15.40 15.20 8.98
N GLY A 9 -14.87 15.57 7.82
CA GLY A 9 -15.56 16.43 6.85
C GLY A 9 -15.55 17.92 7.19
N SER A 10 -14.96 18.35 8.32
CA SER A 10 -14.85 19.77 8.67
C SER A 10 -14.03 20.55 7.64
N GLU A 11 -14.52 21.74 7.31
CA GLU A 11 -13.81 22.70 6.46
C GLU A 11 -12.93 23.63 7.32
N PHE A 12 -11.73 23.91 6.85
CA PHE A 12 -10.83 24.87 7.49
C PHE A 12 -10.04 25.65 6.44
N ASP A 13 -9.71 26.90 6.78
CA ASP A 13 -8.90 27.76 5.93
C ASP A 13 -7.41 27.49 6.14
N PHE A 14 -6.68 27.35 5.03
CA PHE A 14 -5.23 27.27 5.03
C PHE A 14 -4.64 28.10 3.88
N ASN A 15 -3.47 28.71 4.09
CA ASN A 15 -2.73 29.44 3.08
C ASN A 15 -1.49 28.64 2.63
N TYR A 16 -1.58 27.98 1.47
CA TYR A 16 -0.44 27.28 0.89
C TYR A 16 0.59 28.27 0.35
N GLN A 17 1.85 28.10 0.75
CA GLN A 17 2.99 28.83 0.21
C GLN A 17 4.01 27.83 -0.32
N LEU A 18 4.45 28.00 -1.56
CA LEU A 18 5.48 27.16 -2.16
C LEU A 18 6.79 27.31 -1.36
N GLY A 19 7.34 26.20 -0.88
CA GLY A 19 8.51 26.18 0.01
C GLY A 19 8.23 26.57 1.47
N GLY A 20 6.97 26.88 1.81
CA GLY A 20 6.54 27.17 3.18
C GLY A 20 6.22 25.91 3.99
N LYS A 21 6.20 26.05 5.32
CA LYS A 21 5.80 24.97 6.22
C LYS A 21 4.28 24.78 6.20
N LEU A 22 3.84 23.52 6.10
CA LEU A 22 2.42 23.16 6.21
C LEU A 22 1.92 23.33 7.66
N PRO A 23 0.59 23.51 7.86
CA PRO A 23 0.01 23.57 9.19
C PRO A 23 0.26 22.28 9.95
N PRO A 24 0.30 22.33 11.29
CA PRO A 24 0.27 21.14 12.11
C PRO A 24 -0.91 20.25 11.71
N ASN A 25 -0.65 18.95 11.56
CA ASN A 25 -1.63 17.92 11.21
C ASN A 25 -2.22 17.99 9.80
N PHE A 26 -1.80 18.90 8.92
CA PHE A 26 -2.27 18.90 7.53
C PHE A 26 -1.98 17.55 6.86
N PRO A 27 -2.95 16.91 6.16
CA PRO A 27 -4.22 17.46 5.63
C PRO A 27 -5.44 17.38 6.58
N PHE A 28 -5.26 17.01 7.84
CA PHE A 28 -6.34 16.87 8.81
C PHE A 28 -6.61 18.16 9.58
N CYS A 29 -7.83 18.31 10.13
CA CYS A 29 -8.19 19.49 10.92
C CYS A 29 -7.59 19.48 12.33
N SER A 30 -7.11 18.33 12.82
CA SER A 30 -6.54 18.17 14.17
C SER A 30 -5.75 16.87 14.30
N GLU A 31 -4.94 16.77 15.35
CA GLU A 31 -4.22 15.55 15.75
C GLU A 31 -5.17 14.36 15.94
N ARG A 32 -6.35 14.58 16.51
CA ARG A 32 -7.38 13.53 16.64
C ARG A 32 -7.71 12.88 15.29
N CYS A 33 -7.90 13.69 14.24
CA CYS A 33 -8.22 13.15 12.92
C CYS A 33 -7.03 12.42 12.29
N GLN A 34 -5.81 12.91 12.50
CA GLN A 34 -4.59 12.22 12.08
C GLN A 34 -4.46 10.83 12.73
N LEU A 35 -4.68 10.73 14.04
CA LEU A 35 -4.60 9.46 14.77
C LEU A 35 -5.70 8.48 14.36
N ILE A 36 -6.90 8.97 14.05
CA ILE A 36 -7.97 8.13 13.51
C ILE A 36 -7.58 7.57 12.14
N ASP A 37 -7.04 8.39 11.24
CA ASP A 37 -6.56 7.92 9.93
C ASP A 37 -5.46 6.87 10.09
N LEU A 38 -4.48 7.11 10.97
CA LEU A 38 -3.43 6.15 11.29
C LEU A 38 -4.01 4.83 11.80
N ASN A 39 -5.00 4.88 12.69
CA ASN A 39 -5.67 3.67 13.17
C ASN A 39 -6.39 2.92 12.03
N LYS A 40 -6.93 3.60 11.03
CA LYS A 40 -7.52 2.95 9.83
C LYS A 40 -6.47 2.20 9.02
N TRP A 41 -5.27 2.77 8.88
CA TRP A 41 -4.14 2.07 8.27
C TRP A 41 -3.75 0.82 9.05
N LEU A 42 -3.58 0.95 10.37
CA LEU A 42 -3.15 -0.18 11.22
C LEU A 42 -4.18 -1.32 11.29
N ASN A 43 -5.47 -1.02 11.10
CA ASN A 43 -6.53 -2.02 11.08
C ASN A 43 -6.89 -2.52 9.68
N GLU A 44 -6.12 -2.15 8.65
CA GLU A 44 -6.38 -2.55 7.26
C GLU A 44 -7.77 -2.13 6.74
N ASP A 45 -8.33 -1.05 7.28
CA ASP A 45 -9.60 -0.48 6.80
C ASP A 45 -9.46 0.02 5.35
N TYR A 46 -8.27 0.53 5.01
CA TYR A 46 -7.91 0.95 3.66
C TYR A 46 -7.40 -0.24 2.84
N LYS A 47 -8.32 -1.11 2.43
CA LYS A 47 -8.04 -2.26 1.56
C LYS A 47 -8.77 -2.17 0.23
N ILE A 48 -8.10 -2.62 -0.83
CA ILE A 48 -8.70 -2.83 -2.15
C ILE A 48 -9.08 -4.30 -2.23
N SER A 49 -10.38 -4.61 -2.09
CA SER A 49 -10.89 -5.98 -2.10
C SER A 49 -11.19 -6.53 -3.50
N THR A 50 -11.03 -5.72 -4.54
CA THR A 50 -11.27 -6.15 -5.91
C THR A 50 -10.14 -7.05 -6.39
N PRO A 51 -10.45 -8.15 -7.11
CA PRO A 51 -9.43 -8.96 -7.75
C PRO A 51 -8.57 -8.11 -8.69
N LEU A 52 -7.28 -8.45 -8.80
CA LEU A 52 -6.42 -7.82 -9.79
C LEU A 52 -6.99 -8.10 -11.19
N PRO A 53 -7.22 -7.06 -12.01
CA PRO A 53 -7.60 -7.26 -13.40
C PRO A 53 -6.58 -8.14 -14.09
N ASN A 54 -7.04 -9.12 -14.86
CA ASN A 54 -6.19 -10.03 -15.62
C ASN A 54 -5.21 -10.88 -14.78
N ALA A 55 -5.46 -11.06 -13.47
CA ALA A 55 -4.65 -11.99 -12.66
C ALA A 55 -4.56 -13.40 -13.28
N SER A 56 -5.62 -13.83 -13.99
CA SER A 56 -5.65 -15.11 -14.70
C SER A 56 -4.82 -15.15 -15.99
N LEU A 57 -4.30 -14.02 -16.46
CA LEU A 57 -3.37 -13.95 -17.60
C LEU A 57 -1.91 -14.10 -17.18
N ILE A 58 -1.62 -14.00 -15.88
CA ILE A 58 -0.28 -14.19 -15.34
C ILE A 58 -0.05 -15.69 -15.24
N ASP A 59 0.74 -16.24 -16.17
CA ASP A 59 1.10 -17.66 -16.15
C ASP A 59 2.25 -17.96 -15.18
N GLU A 60 2.59 -19.23 -15.03
CA GLU A 60 3.67 -19.65 -14.13
C GLU A 60 5.06 -19.16 -14.58
N ASN A 61 5.25 -18.92 -15.88
CA ASN A 61 6.51 -18.38 -16.38
C ASN A 61 6.63 -16.90 -16.00
N ASP A 62 5.56 -16.11 -16.14
CA ASP A 62 5.53 -14.71 -15.69
C ASP A 62 5.80 -14.59 -14.19
N LYS A 63 5.18 -15.47 -13.38
CA LYS A 63 5.44 -15.51 -11.92
C LYS A 63 6.90 -15.83 -11.61
N ARG A 64 7.51 -16.77 -12.33
CA ARG A 64 8.94 -17.11 -12.16
C ARG A 64 9.85 -15.95 -12.53
N GLU A 65 9.58 -15.25 -13.62
CA GLU A 65 10.37 -14.07 -14.02
C GLU A 65 10.23 -12.93 -13.00
N MET A 66 9.02 -12.70 -12.47
CA MET A 66 8.80 -11.75 -11.38
C MET A 66 9.57 -12.13 -10.10
N ALA A 67 9.55 -13.41 -9.72
CA ALA A 67 10.28 -13.89 -8.54
C ALA A 67 11.80 -13.71 -8.72
N LYS A 68 12.36 -14.00 -9.90
CA LYS A 68 13.78 -13.74 -10.22
C LYS A 68 14.12 -12.27 -10.08
N PHE A 69 13.26 -11.38 -10.59
CA PHE A 69 13.46 -9.94 -10.47
C PHE A 69 13.50 -9.50 -9.00
N TRP A 70 12.56 -9.97 -8.17
CA TRP A 70 12.54 -9.64 -6.74
C TRP A 70 13.73 -10.20 -5.96
N LEU A 71 14.28 -11.34 -6.38
CA LEU A 71 15.52 -11.88 -5.83
C LEU A 71 16.71 -11.00 -6.20
N GLU A 72 16.77 -10.54 -7.46
CA GLU A 72 17.83 -9.64 -7.94
C GLU A 72 17.79 -8.27 -7.26
N THR A 73 16.59 -7.73 -7.01
CA THR A 73 16.42 -6.46 -6.28
C THR A 73 16.66 -6.59 -4.77
N GLY A 74 16.77 -7.82 -4.26
CA GLY A 74 16.93 -8.10 -2.83
C GLY A 74 15.66 -7.86 -2.00
N GLU A 75 14.48 -7.86 -2.64
CA GLU A 75 13.19 -7.81 -1.95
C GLU A 75 12.82 -9.18 -1.34
N ILE A 76 13.40 -10.27 -1.86
CA ILE A 76 13.28 -11.62 -1.31
C ILE A 76 14.64 -12.30 -1.23
N ASP A 77 14.83 -13.18 -0.25
CA ASP A 77 16.12 -13.84 0.01
C ASP A 77 16.31 -15.14 -0.79
N GLU A 78 15.23 -15.87 -1.06
CA GLU A 78 15.26 -17.16 -1.77
C GLU A 78 13.93 -17.45 -2.48
N ILE A 79 13.98 -18.20 -3.58
CA ILE A 79 12.81 -18.71 -4.29
C ILE A 79 12.61 -20.17 -3.89
N VAL A 80 11.49 -20.48 -3.23
CA VAL A 80 11.14 -21.85 -2.82
C VAL A 80 10.11 -22.43 -3.80
N ASP A 81 10.50 -23.43 -4.59
CA ASP A 81 9.58 -24.15 -5.49
C ASP A 81 8.88 -25.27 -4.68
N GLU A 82 7.64 -25.05 -4.22
CA GLU A 82 6.86 -26.02 -3.42
C GLU A 82 6.50 -27.32 -4.20
N ASP A 83 6.60 -27.31 -5.53
CA ASP A 83 6.22 -28.46 -6.38
C ASP A 83 7.35 -29.51 -6.59
N ALA A 84 8.55 -29.29 -6.06
CA ALA A 84 9.70 -30.17 -6.32
C ALA A 84 9.68 -31.50 -5.53
N GLU A 85 8.83 -31.65 -4.50
CA GLU A 85 8.88 -32.81 -3.59
C GLU A 85 8.17 -34.09 -4.10
N GLN A 86 7.49 -34.09 -5.26
CA GLN A 86 6.73 -35.26 -5.72
C GLN A 86 7.51 -36.28 -6.56
N ASN A 87 8.83 -36.15 -6.75
CA ASN A 87 9.61 -37.03 -7.64
C ASN A 87 10.72 -37.87 -6.97
N ASN A 88 10.70 -38.08 -5.65
CA ASN A 88 11.57 -39.06 -4.99
C ASN A 88 10.78 -40.30 -4.53
N GLY A 89 10.13 -40.96 -5.48
CA GLY A 89 9.37 -42.19 -5.24
C GLY A 89 9.33 -43.09 -6.46
N MET A 90 10.49 -43.62 -6.88
CA MET A 90 10.59 -44.91 -7.58
C MET A 90 11.94 -45.57 -7.31
#